data_AF-W0T713-F1
#
_entry.id   AF-W0T713-F1
#
_cell.length_a   1.000
_cell.length_b   1.000
_cell.length_c   1.000
_cell.angle_alpha   90.00
_cell.angle_beta   90.00
_cell.angle_gamma   90.00
#
_symmetry.space_group_name_H-M   'P 1'
#
loop_
_entity.id
_entity.type
_entity.pdbx_description
1 polymer ?
#
loop_
_entity_poly.entity_id
_entity_poly.type
_entity_poly.pdbx_seq_one_letter_code
_entity_poly.pdbx_strand_id
1 'polypeptide(L)'
;MTQKSVRFAKTKKLDQLLDDSRFRIESEPIDEERLNAQECLDLFVKGDLKGCIELMYLNGLLSDEKMGNSMESWQLMMDCISQLENVSLLGTSIERTLTQWFSQEHELQRLVMKQPLNEQLNTMYQFYYSSLRFWKQNMKRYYEHIDAISISCRELVLQTSRRCTTPQEIQQLAQLLDFLIFDVQVDTLKKAVNLSMYTRFCQLDNQLESKFKNNKLETASTDIDAYFRQKIQFRMPKQKQKKTIIPVKSPNITTLSSHTDPKFNSTQSETLQKNPEKGIIQSSFMVPILRQIRRYIPNWSPHFVASIILFAISVILPVARRSVTFNVLWKHSKDKVATALTLLTNVLNTLASL
;
A
#
# COMPACT_ATOMS: atom_id res chain seq x y z
N MET A 1 29.17 -40.74 -85.69
CA MET A 1 29.16 -39.33 -85.26
C MET A 1 27.71 -38.86 -85.22
N THR A 2 27.19 -38.48 -84.06
CA THR A 2 25.77 -38.17 -83.86
C THR A 2 25.57 -36.67 -83.57
N GLN A 3 24.85 -35.98 -84.46
CA GLN A 3 24.48 -34.57 -84.27
C GLN A 3 23.53 -34.42 -83.07
N LYS A 4 23.95 -33.67 -82.06
CA LYS A 4 23.03 -33.17 -81.01
C LYS A 4 22.21 -32.02 -81.58
N SER A 5 20.91 -32.21 -81.74
CA SER A 5 20.00 -31.11 -82.07
C SER A 5 19.76 -30.24 -80.83
N VAL A 6 20.19 -28.98 -80.91
CA VAL A 6 19.85 -27.97 -79.89
C VAL A 6 18.40 -27.56 -80.13
N ARG A 7 17.48 -28.09 -79.32
CA ARG A 7 16.08 -27.66 -79.33
C ARG A 7 15.99 -26.29 -78.66
N PHE A 8 15.73 -25.25 -79.45
CA PHE A 8 15.36 -23.94 -78.93
C PHE A 8 14.11 -24.08 -78.06
N ALA A 9 14.15 -23.51 -76.85
CA ALA A 9 13.04 -23.55 -75.92
C ALA A 9 11.84 -22.79 -76.51
N LYS A 10 10.66 -23.41 -76.48
CA LYS A 10 9.41 -22.70 -76.78
C LYS A 10 9.31 -21.49 -75.86
N THR A 11 9.04 -20.32 -76.43
CA THR A 11 8.65 -19.11 -75.72
C THR A 11 7.38 -19.42 -74.91
N LYS A 12 7.54 -19.67 -73.60
CA LYS A 12 6.42 -19.76 -72.68
C LYS A 12 5.70 -18.41 -72.69
N LYS A 13 4.38 -18.42 -72.85
CA LYS A 13 3.56 -17.20 -72.72
C LYS A 13 3.72 -16.65 -71.30
N LEU A 14 3.60 -15.33 -71.14
CA LEU A 14 3.63 -14.66 -69.83
C LEU A 14 2.60 -15.28 -68.87
N ASP A 15 1.42 -15.60 -69.38
CA ASP A 15 0.34 -16.29 -68.66
C ASP A 15 0.80 -17.63 -68.05
N GLN A 16 1.67 -18.38 -68.74
CA GLN A 16 2.24 -19.66 -68.27
C GLN A 16 3.42 -19.49 -67.29
N LEU A 17 3.89 -18.26 -67.06
CA LEU A 17 4.83 -17.93 -65.99
C LEU A 17 4.09 -17.43 -64.74
N LEU A 18 2.95 -16.75 -64.90
CA LEU A 18 2.09 -16.31 -63.80
C LEU A 18 1.38 -17.47 -63.10
N ASP A 19 1.03 -18.54 -63.83
CA ASP A 19 0.47 -19.77 -63.26
C ASP A 19 1.52 -20.80 -62.80
N ASP A 20 2.82 -20.53 -62.98
CA ASP A 20 3.89 -21.41 -62.50
C ASP A 20 3.93 -21.32 -60.98
N SER A 21 3.70 -22.44 -60.28
CA SER A 21 3.55 -22.49 -58.81
C SER A 21 4.74 -21.95 -58.03
N ARG A 22 5.89 -21.76 -58.69
CA ARG A 22 7.08 -21.10 -58.14
C ARG A 22 6.98 -19.58 -58.01
N PHE A 23 5.98 -18.94 -58.63
CA PHE A 23 5.65 -17.52 -58.47
C PHE A 23 4.38 -17.30 -57.64
N ARG A 24 3.67 -18.37 -57.26
CA ARG A 24 2.71 -18.30 -56.15
C ARG A 24 3.52 -18.14 -54.88
N ILE A 25 3.75 -16.89 -54.50
CA ILE A 25 4.07 -16.55 -53.12
C ILE A 25 2.83 -17.00 -52.34
N GLU A 26 2.91 -18.20 -51.76
CA GLU A 26 2.06 -18.58 -50.65
C GLU A 26 2.40 -17.61 -49.52
N SER A 27 1.73 -16.45 -49.53
CA SER A 27 1.64 -15.61 -48.36
C SER A 27 1.03 -16.49 -47.29
N GLU A 28 1.85 -16.92 -46.33
CA GLU A 28 1.36 -17.45 -45.06
C GLU A 28 0.20 -16.56 -44.61
N PRO A 29 -0.93 -17.12 -44.14
CA PRO A 29 -2.06 -16.31 -43.73
C PRO A 29 -1.55 -15.27 -42.76
N ILE A 30 -1.64 -14.00 -43.17
CA ILE A 30 -1.10 -12.89 -42.39
C ILE A 30 -1.81 -12.96 -41.05
N ASP A 31 -1.03 -13.23 -40.01
CA ASP A 31 -1.55 -13.41 -38.67
C ASP A 31 -2.03 -12.04 -38.18
N GLU A 32 -3.31 -11.75 -38.45
CA GLU A 32 -3.94 -10.45 -38.18
C GLU A 32 -3.78 -10.08 -36.72
N GLU A 33 -3.78 -11.06 -35.81
CA GLU A 33 -3.51 -10.87 -34.39
C GLU A 33 -2.10 -10.35 -34.13
N ARG A 34 -1.10 -10.87 -34.84
CA ARG A 34 0.30 -10.45 -34.71
C ARG A 34 0.54 -9.05 -35.29
N LEU A 35 -0.15 -8.69 -36.39
CA LEU A 35 -0.17 -7.31 -36.87
C LEU A 35 -0.83 -6.37 -35.85
N ASN A 36 -2.01 -6.75 -35.35
CA ASN A 36 -2.76 -5.99 -34.34
C ASN A 36 -1.97 -5.76 -33.05
N ALA A 37 -1.18 -6.74 -32.61
CA ALA A 37 -0.24 -6.60 -31.49
C ALA A 37 0.92 -5.66 -31.82
N GLN A 38 1.50 -5.77 -33.03
CA GLN A 38 2.56 -4.87 -33.49
C GLN A 38 2.08 -3.41 -33.60
N GLU A 39 0.85 -3.16 -34.07
CA GLU A 39 0.28 -1.80 -34.11
C GLU A 39 0.11 -1.19 -32.71
N CYS A 40 -0.26 -2.01 -31.70
CA CYS A 40 -0.31 -1.57 -30.31
C CYS A 40 1.11 -1.21 -29.79
N LEU A 41 2.11 -2.07 -30.05
CA LEU A 41 3.50 -1.81 -29.68
C LEU A 41 4.05 -0.54 -30.36
N ASP A 42 3.69 -0.32 -31.63
CA ASP A 42 4.04 0.89 -32.38
C ASP A 42 3.46 2.16 -31.76
N LEU A 43 2.22 2.13 -31.25
CA LEU A 43 1.61 3.26 -30.52
C LEU A 43 2.28 3.48 -29.16
N PHE A 44 2.61 2.41 -28.44
CA PHE A 44 3.35 2.48 -27.19
C PHE A 44 4.74 3.12 -27.38
N VAL A 45 5.50 2.70 -28.41
CA VAL A 45 6.80 3.28 -28.75
C VAL A 45 6.70 4.75 -29.21
N LYS A 46 5.59 5.14 -29.85
CA LYS A 46 5.28 6.54 -30.19
C LYS A 46 4.88 7.39 -28.97
N GLY A 47 4.65 6.77 -27.81
CA GLY A 47 4.22 7.43 -26.57
C GLY A 47 2.72 7.72 -26.50
N ASP A 48 1.91 7.25 -27.45
CA ASP A 48 0.45 7.34 -27.38
C ASP A 48 -0.12 6.19 -26.55
N LEU A 49 0.10 6.28 -25.24
CA LEU A 49 -0.34 5.28 -24.26
C LEU A 49 -1.87 5.14 -24.23
N LYS A 50 -2.61 6.23 -24.50
CA LYS A 50 -4.07 6.20 -24.56
C LYS A 50 -4.53 5.46 -25.81
N GLY A 51 -4.03 5.84 -26.98
CA GLY A 51 -4.33 5.17 -28.25
C GLY A 51 -3.95 3.69 -28.20
N CYS A 52 -2.82 3.35 -27.56
CA CYS A 52 -2.43 1.96 -27.34
C CYS A 52 -3.47 1.18 -26.53
N ILE A 53 -3.94 1.68 -25.37
CA ILE A 53 -4.94 0.98 -24.55
C ILE A 53 -6.29 0.88 -25.30
N GLU A 54 -6.69 1.93 -26.02
CA GLU A 54 -7.91 1.93 -26.84
C GLU A 54 -7.82 0.90 -27.98
N LEU A 55 -6.67 0.80 -28.66
CA LEU A 55 -6.44 -0.20 -29.71
C LEU A 55 -6.34 -1.63 -29.14
N MET A 56 -5.69 -1.84 -27.99
CA MET A 56 -5.67 -3.13 -27.31
C MET A 56 -7.08 -3.62 -26.92
N TYR A 57 -7.98 -2.70 -26.58
CA TYR A 57 -9.38 -3.02 -26.32
C TYR A 57 -10.13 -3.40 -27.60
N LEU A 58 -9.97 -2.62 -28.68
CA LEU A 58 -10.60 -2.87 -29.98
C LEU A 58 -10.13 -4.18 -30.63
N ASN A 59 -8.83 -4.46 -30.55
CA ASN A 59 -8.21 -5.66 -31.13
C ASN A 59 -8.40 -6.92 -30.26
N GLY A 60 -9.18 -6.84 -29.17
CA GLY A 60 -9.46 -7.98 -28.30
C GLY A 60 -8.28 -8.49 -27.46
N LEU A 61 -7.16 -7.76 -27.40
CA LEU A 61 -6.00 -8.12 -26.57
C LEU A 61 -6.32 -8.08 -25.07
N LEU A 62 -7.33 -7.28 -24.67
CA LEU A 62 -7.87 -7.21 -23.30
C LEU A 62 -9.06 -8.17 -23.05
N SER A 63 -9.29 -9.15 -23.93
CA SER A 63 -10.34 -10.17 -23.77
C SER A 63 -9.95 -11.27 -22.77
N ASP A 64 -10.94 -11.97 -22.23
CA ASP A 64 -10.75 -13.04 -21.25
C ASP A 64 -9.84 -14.17 -21.78
N GLU A 65 -9.97 -14.51 -23.06
CA GLU A 65 -9.15 -15.55 -23.71
C GLU A 65 -7.69 -15.14 -23.89
N LYS A 66 -7.43 -13.87 -24.24
CA LYS A 66 -6.06 -13.38 -24.49
C LYS A 66 -5.34 -13.06 -23.19
N MET A 67 -5.99 -12.37 -22.25
CA MET A 67 -5.43 -12.11 -20.93
C MET A 67 -5.26 -13.41 -20.11
N GLY A 68 -6.11 -14.42 -20.31
CA GLY A 68 -5.94 -15.73 -19.65
C GLY A 68 -4.70 -16.53 -20.06
N ASN A 69 -4.11 -16.21 -21.23
CA ASN A 69 -3.05 -17.01 -21.88
C ASN A 69 -1.78 -16.23 -22.26
N SER A 70 -1.89 -14.95 -22.61
CA SER A 70 -0.79 -14.12 -23.11
C SER A 70 -0.19 -13.25 -22.00
N MET A 71 1.08 -13.53 -21.68
CA MET A 71 1.86 -12.71 -20.76
C MET A 71 2.22 -11.34 -21.35
N GLU A 72 2.39 -11.26 -22.68
CA GLU A 72 2.76 -10.04 -23.40
C GLU A 72 1.62 -9.00 -23.35
N SER A 73 0.36 -9.45 -23.48
CA SER A 73 -0.82 -8.59 -23.34
C SER A 73 -0.93 -7.98 -21.94
N TRP A 74 -0.63 -8.78 -20.90
CA TRP A 74 -0.53 -8.28 -19.53
C TRP A 74 0.58 -7.24 -19.37
N GLN A 75 1.79 -7.53 -19.84
CA GLN A 75 2.94 -6.62 -19.73
C GLN A 75 2.65 -5.28 -20.40
N LEU A 76 2.19 -5.29 -21.65
CA LEU A 76 1.87 -4.07 -22.40
C LEU A 76 0.77 -3.25 -21.69
N MET A 77 -0.27 -3.90 -21.16
CA MET A 77 -1.32 -3.21 -20.38
C MET A 77 -0.76 -2.58 -19.10
N MET A 78 0.06 -3.32 -18.35
CA MET A 78 0.66 -2.83 -17.10
C MET A 78 1.62 -1.67 -17.36
N ASP A 79 2.47 -1.78 -18.39
CA ASP A 79 3.43 -0.74 -18.76
C ASP A 79 2.72 0.54 -19.24
N CYS A 80 1.69 0.43 -20.09
CA CYS A 80 0.87 1.57 -20.49
C CYS A 80 0.23 2.29 -19.29
N ILE A 81 -0.41 1.56 -18.38
CA ILE A 81 -1.04 2.13 -17.18
C ILE A 81 0.00 2.67 -16.18
N SER A 82 1.19 2.08 -16.12
CA SER A 82 2.28 2.54 -15.25
C SER A 82 2.81 3.92 -15.67
N GLN A 83 2.81 4.22 -16.96
CA GLN A 83 3.32 5.47 -17.53
C GLN A 83 2.22 6.54 -17.67
N LEU A 84 0.96 6.15 -17.86
CA LEU A 84 -0.15 7.07 -18.03
C LEU A 84 -0.32 8.02 -16.82
N GLU A 85 -0.34 9.33 -17.06
CA GLU A 85 -0.50 10.34 -16.01
C GLU A 85 -1.94 10.39 -15.48
N ASN A 86 -2.92 10.37 -16.38
CA ASN A 86 -4.34 10.48 -16.08
C ASN A 86 -5.12 9.34 -16.73
N VAL A 87 -5.51 8.34 -15.93
CA VAL A 87 -6.33 7.18 -16.31
C VAL A 87 -7.80 7.61 -16.51
N SER A 88 -8.23 8.70 -15.86
CA SER A 88 -9.54 9.33 -16.06
C SER A 88 -9.85 9.82 -17.49
N LEU A 89 -8.87 9.78 -18.40
CA LEU A 89 -9.04 10.10 -19.82
C LEU A 89 -9.46 8.88 -20.67
N LEU A 90 -9.50 7.67 -20.09
CA LEU A 90 -9.95 6.45 -20.75
C LEU A 90 -11.49 6.37 -20.80
N GLY A 91 -12.02 5.70 -21.81
CA GLY A 91 -13.46 5.43 -21.91
C GLY A 91 -13.98 4.53 -20.77
N THR A 92 -15.24 4.69 -20.40
CA THR A 92 -15.87 3.93 -19.28
C THR A 92 -15.96 2.42 -19.52
N SER A 93 -15.95 1.98 -20.79
CA SER A 93 -15.80 0.57 -21.17
C SER A 93 -14.43 0.02 -20.76
N ILE A 94 -13.36 0.75 -21.11
CA ILE A 94 -11.98 0.41 -20.78
C ILE A 94 -11.74 0.49 -19.27
N GLU A 95 -12.25 1.52 -18.58
CA GLU A 95 -12.20 1.60 -17.11
C GLU A 95 -12.83 0.36 -16.46
N ARG A 96 -13.96 -0.14 -16.99
CA ARG A 96 -14.61 -1.36 -16.50
C ARG A 96 -13.76 -2.61 -16.75
N THR A 97 -13.20 -2.77 -17.95
CA THR A 97 -12.33 -3.91 -18.28
C THR A 97 -11.04 -3.91 -17.46
N LEU A 98 -10.40 -2.76 -17.27
CA LEU A 98 -9.24 -2.61 -16.38
C LEU A 98 -9.60 -2.87 -14.91
N THR A 99 -10.78 -2.43 -14.46
CA THR A 99 -11.29 -2.71 -13.10
C THR A 99 -11.44 -4.22 -12.88
N GLN A 100 -11.93 -4.97 -13.89
CA GLN A 100 -12.01 -6.43 -13.85
C GLN A 100 -10.61 -7.06 -13.75
N TRP A 101 -9.69 -6.71 -14.67
CA TRP A 101 -8.35 -7.31 -14.71
C TRP A 101 -7.51 -7.02 -13.46
N PHE A 102 -7.48 -5.78 -12.98
CA PHE A 102 -6.78 -5.44 -11.73
C PHE A 102 -7.46 -6.01 -10.45
N SER A 103 -8.66 -6.60 -10.58
CA SER A 103 -9.29 -7.39 -9.51
C SER A 103 -9.02 -8.89 -9.63
N GLN A 104 -8.58 -9.38 -10.80
CA GLN A 104 -8.33 -10.79 -11.10
C GLN A 104 -6.84 -11.16 -10.99
N GLU A 105 -6.22 -10.80 -9.87
CA GLU A 105 -4.79 -11.08 -9.58
C GLU A 105 -4.42 -12.57 -9.78
N HIS A 106 -5.34 -13.49 -9.50
CA HIS A 106 -5.15 -14.94 -9.62
C HIS A 106 -4.89 -15.42 -11.06
N GLU A 107 -5.47 -14.77 -12.07
CA GLU A 107 -5.25 -15.13 -13.48
C GLU A 107 -3.80 -14.83 -13.89
N LEU A 108 -3.28 -13.66 -13.49
CA LEU A 108 -1.88 -13.31 -13.69
C LEU A 108 -0.95 -14.22 -12.87
N GLN A 109 -1.24 -14.46 -11.59
CA GLN A 109 -0.44 -15.38 -10.77
C GLN A 109 -0.31 -16.77 -11.41
N ARG A 110 -1.38 -17.31 -12.02
CA ARG A 110 -1.35 -18.61 -12.72
C ARG A 110 -0.38 -18.63 -13.91
N LEU A 111 -0.25 -17.52 -14.64
CA LEU A 111 0.72 -17.38 -15.72
C LEU A 111 2.15 -17.23 -15.16
N VAL A 112 2.31 -16.32 -14.19
CA VAL A 112 3.59 -15.95 -13.59
C VAL A 112 4.26 -17.12 -12.87
N MET A 113 3.52 -18.01 -12.21
CA MET A 113 4.09 -19.16 -11.50
C MET A 113 4.91 -20.13 -12.39
N LYS A 114 4.83 -20.00 -13.72
CA LYS A 114 5.64 -20.76 -14.69
C LYS A 114 7.04 -20.16 -14.96
N GLN A 115 7.25 -18.88 -14.63
CA GLN A 115 8.50 -18.13 -14.87
C GLN A 115 9.54 -18.33 -13.74
N PRO A 116 10.83 -18.00 -13.94
CA PRO A 116 11.82 -17.94 -12.85
C PRO A 116 11.49 -16.84 -11.82
N LEU A 117 11.85 -17.06 -10.55
CA LEU A 117 11.44 -16.22 -9.41
C LEU A 117 11.75 -14.71 -9.59
N ASN A 118 12.85 -14.36 -10.26
CA ASN A 118 13.20 -12.97 -10.57
C ASN A 118 12.13 -12.29 -11.45
N GLU A 119 11.74 -12.92 -12.56
CA GLU A 119 10.66 -12.46 -13.45
C GLU A 119 9.30 -12.44 -12.73
N GLN A 120 9.06 -13.40 -11.83
CA GLN A 120 7.84 -13.40 -11.00
C GLN A 120 7.73 -12.16 -10.14
N LEU A 121 8.80 -11.82 -9.41
CA LEU A 121 8.83 -10.65 -8.52
C LEU A 121 8.70 -9.35 -9.31
N ASN A 122 9.40 -9.23 -10.44
CA ASN A 122 9.33 -8.04 -11.30
C ASN A 122 7.93 -7.85 -11.91
N THR A 123 7.32 -8.93 -12.41
CA THR A 123 5.95 -8.89 -12.96
C THR A 123 4.94 -8.51 -11.89
N MET A 124 4.98 -9.13 -10.72
CA MET A 124 4.04 -8.81 -9.64
C MET A 124 4.26 -7.38 -9.12
N TYR A 125 5.50 -6.88 -9.12
CA TYR A 125 5.79 -5.48 -8.84
C TYR A 125 5.14 -4.54 -9.87
N GLN A 126 5.31 -4.80 -11.17
CA GLN A 126 4.65 -4.02 -12.23
C GLN A 126 3.12 -4.03 -12.06
N PHE A 127 2.53 -5.21 -11.82
CA PHE A 127 1.09 -5.37 -11.58
C PHE A 127 0.59 -4.53 -10.40
N TYR A 128 1.24 -4.61 -9.23
CA TYR A 128 0.82 -3.83 -8.07
C TYR A 128 1.03 -2.33 -8.29
N TYR A 129 2.10 -1.92 -8.99
CA TYR A 129 2.39 -0.52 -9.29
C TYR A 129 1.36 0.08 -10.27
N SER A 130 1.06 -0.60 -11.38
CA SER A 130 0.02 -0.18 -12.33
C SER A 130 -1.36 -0.18 -11.69
N SER A 131 -1.69 -1.20 -10.89
CA SER A 131 -2.93 -1.28 -10.12
C SER A 131 -3.05 -0.11 -9.13
N LEU A 132 -1.98 0.19 -8.36
CA LEU A 132 -2.00 1.31 -7.42
C LEU A 132 -2.22 2.63 -8.15
N ARG A 133 -1.55 2.86 -9.30
CA ARG A 133 -1.79 4.05 -10.13
C ARG A 133 -3.23 4.15 -10.61
N PHE A 134 -3.81 3.05 -11.08
CA PHE A 134 -5.21 2.96 -11.50
C PHE A 134 -6.17 3.34 -10.35
N TRP A 135 -6.10 2.65 -9.20
CA TRP A 135 -7.02 2.86 -8.09
C TRP A 135 -6.86 4.20 -7.37
N LYS A 136 -5.63 4.73 -7.30
CA LYS A 136 -5.31 5.96 -6.55
C LYS A 136 -6.03 7.20 -7.08
N GLN A 137 -6.38 7.24 -8.38
CA GLN A 137 -7.14 8.36 -8.96
C GLN A 137 -8.56 8.47 -8.35
N ASN A 138 -9.16 7.33 -8.00
CA ASN A 138 -10.50 7.22 -7.42
C ASN A 138 -10.45 6.58 -6.01
N MET A 139 -9.46 6.97 -5.19
CA MET A 139 -9.17 6.36 -3.87
C MET A 139 -10.40 6.20 -2.95
N LYS A 140 -11.37 7.12 -2.98
CA LYS A 140 -12.60 7.03 -2.17
C LYS A 140 -13.51 5.86 -2.57
N ARG A 141 -13.49 5.46 -3.84
CA ARG A 141 -14.30 4.37 -4.41
C ARG A 141 -13.59 3.03 -4.30
N TYR A 142 -12.26 3.02 -4.44
CA TYR A 142 -11.46 1.80 -4.56
C TYR A 142 -10.51 1.57 -3.36
N TYR A 143 -10.83 2.12 -2.18
CA TYR A 143 -10.02 1.96 -0.98
C TYR A 143 -9.78 0.47 -0.63
N GLU A 144 -10.81 -0.37 -0.79
CA GLU A 144 -10.73 -1.81 -0.52
C GLU A 144 -9.73 -2.52 -1.44
N HIS A 145 -9.65 -2.14 -2.72
CA HIS A 145 -8.64 -2.68 -3.65
C HIS A 145 -7.22 -2.23 -3.29
N ILE A 146 -7.05 -1.01 -2.77
CA ILE A 146 -5.74 -0.50 -2.31
C ILE A 146 -5.29 -1.24 -1.03
N ASP A 147 -6.20 -1.52 -0.10
CA ASP A 147 -5.88 -2.33 1.09
C ASP A 147 -5.63 -3.80 0.71
N ALA A 148 -6.37 -4.36 -0.24
CA ALA A 148 -6.10 -5.68 -0.82
C ALA A 148 -4.70 -5.77 -1.44
N ILE A 149 -4.26 -4.78 -2.25
CA ILE A 149 -2.86 -4.70 -2.74
C ILE A 149 -1.87 -4.66 -1.57
N SER A 150 -2.16 -3.92 -0.50
CA SER A 150 -1.31 -3.91 0.70
C SER A 150 -1.25 -5.26 1.43
N ILE A 151 -2.25 -6.13 1.24
CA ILE A 151 -2.30 -7.48 1.81
C ILE A 151 -1.58 -8.47 0.87
N SER A 152 -1.95 -8.55 -0.41
CA SER A 152 -1.31 -9.42 -1.42
C SER A 152 0.19 -9.17 -1.51
N CYS A 153 0.62 -7.91 -1.65
CA CYS A 153 2.04 -7.56 -1.72
C CYS A 153 2.79 -7.92 -0.43
N ARG A 154 2.15 -7.79 0.74
CA ARG A 154 2.74 -8.20 2.02
C ARG A 154 2.89 -9.72 2.12
N GLU A 155 1.89 -10.46 1.65
CA GLU A 155 1.93 -11.92 1.61
C GLU A 155 3.01 -12.40 0.64
N LEU A 156 3.06 -11.87 -0.58
CA LEU A 156 4.09 -12.18 -1.57
C LEU A 156 5.51 -11.98 -1.00
N VAL A 157 5.77 -10.84 -0.35
CA VAL A 157 7.07 -10.56 0.30
C VAL A 157 7.41 -11.64 1.36
N LEU A 158 6.45 -12.06 2.19
CA LEU A 158 6.68 -13.07 3.24
C LEU A 158 6.78 -14.51 2.71
N GLN A 159 6.13 -14.83 1.59
CA GLN A 159 6.26 -16.13 0.93
C GLN A 159 7.59 -16.25 0.17
N THR A 160 8.04 -15.16 -0.46
CA THR A 160 9.24 -15.14 -1.32
C THR A 160 10.53 -14.82 -0.57
N SER A 161 10.47 -14.13 0.57
CA SER A 161 11.66 -13.74 1.37
C SER A 161 12.59 -14.90 1.70
N ARG A 162 12.05 -16.09 1.97
CA ARG A 162 12.83 -17.31 2.22
C ARG A 162 13.43 -17.90 0.94
N ARG A 163 12.69 -17.83 -0.17
CA ARG A 163 13.04 -18.41 -1.48
C ARG A 163 14.08 -17.61 -2.26
N CYS A 164 14.14 -16.29 -2.06
CA CYS A 164 15.13 -15.42 -2.70
C CYS A 164 16.55 -15.79 -2.24
N THR A 165 17.44 -16.11 -3.17
CA THR A 165 18.84 -16.50 -2.91
C THR A 165 19.84 -15.71 -3.73
N THR A 166 19.48 -15.29 -4.94
CA THR A 166 20.34 -14.47 -5.79
C THR A 166 20.27 -12.99 -5.40
N PRO A 167 21.33 -12.19 -5.65
CA PRO A 167 21.31 -10.75 -5.34
C PRO A 167 20.20 -10.00 -6.11
N GLN A 168 19.89 -10.41 -7.34
CA GLN A 168 18.82 -9.83 -8.15
C GLN A 168 17.43 -10.07 -7.54
N GLU A 169 17.12 -11.31 -7.13
CA GLU A 169 15.87 -11.62 -6.40
C GLU A 169 15.74 -10.80 -5.11
N ILE A 170 16.84 -10.63 -4.37
CA ILE A 170 16.86 -9.85 -3.12
C ILE A 170 16.64 -8.35 -3.39
N GLN A 171 17.13 -7.82 -4.52
CA GLN A 171 16.83 -6.45 -4.94
C GLN A 171 15.38 -6.27 -5.41
N GLN A 172 14.82 -7.20 -6.17
CA GLN A 172 13.40 -7.18 -6.55
C GLN A 172 12.49 -7.27 -5.31
N LEU A 173 12.83 -8.12 -4.34
CA LEU A 173 12.15 -8.18 -3.05
C LEU A 173 12.25 -6.86 -2.27
N ALA A 174 13.40 -6.17 -2.34
CA ALA A 174 13.57 -4.84 -1.76
C ALA A 174 12.71 -3.78 -2.48
N GLN A 175 12.59 -3.83 -3.82
CA GLN A 175 11.71 -2.92 -4.57
C GLN A 175 10.23 -3.11 -4.19
N LEU A 176 9.76 -4.36 -4.08
CA LEU A 176 8.42 -4.68 -3.57
C LEU A 176 8.18 -4.15 -2.15
N LEU A 177 9.17 -4.28 -1.25
CA LEU A 177 9.05 -3.76 0.12
C LEU A 177 9.09 -2.23 0.17
N ASP A 178 9.86 -1.58 -0.70
CA ASP A 178 9.92 -0.13 -0.85
C ASP A 178 8.58 0.43 -1.32
N PHE A 179 8.00 -0.15 -2.39
CA PHE A 179 6.66 0.16 -2.87
C PHE A 179 5.59 -0.03 -1.78
N LEU A 180 5.62 -1.15 -1.05
CA LEU A 180 4.64 -1.44 0.01
C LEU A 180 4.72 -0.43 1.17
N ILE A 181 5.93 -0.05 1.60
CA ILE A 181 6.11 0.90 2.70
C ILE A 181 5.83 2.33 2.24
N PHE A 182 6.45 2.78 1.14
CA PHE A 182 6.42 4.18 0.74
C PHE A 182 5.23 4.51 -0.16
N ASP A 183 5.00 3.80 -1.25
CA ASP A 183 3.95 4.15 -2.21
C ASP A 183 2.55 3.77 -1.73
N VAL A 184 2.40 2.56 -1.18
CA VAL A 184 1.11 2.06 -0.67
C VAL A 184 0.81 2.64 0.73
N GLN A 185 1.62 2.33 1.74
CA GLN A 185 1.29 2.68 3.13
C GLN A 185 1.42 4.18 3.44
N VAL A 186 2.52 4.83 3.03
CA VAL A 186 2.78 6.23 3.36
C VAL A 186 2.12 7.17 2.36
N ASP A 187 2.40 7.04 1.07
CA ASP A 187 2.00 8.04 0.07
C ASP A 187 0.55 7.88 -0.41
N THR A 188 -0.02 6.67 -0.36
CA THR A 188 -1.43 6.44 -0.71
C THR A 188 -2.32 6.35 0.53
N LEU A 189 -2.08 5.41 1.45
CA LEU A 189 -2.89 5.22 2.67
C LEU A 189 -2.61 6.24 3.79
N LYS A 190 -1.68 7.20 3.59
CA LYS A 190 -1.35 8.29 4.52
C LYS A 190 -0.97 7.84 5.93
N LYS A 191 -0.43 6.63 6.08
CA LYS A 191 0.04 6.10 7.37
C LYS A 191 1.33 6.85 7.76
N ALA A 192 1.45 7.21 9.04
CA ALA A 192 2.61 7.95 9.53
C ALA A 192 3.90 7.12 9.41
N VAL A 193 4.92 7.69 8.75
CA VAL A 193 6.23 7.07 8.57
C VAL A 193 6.84 6.72 9.92
N ASN A 194 7.14 5.44 10.13
CA ASN A 194 7.80 4.95 11.34
C ASN A 194 8.72 3.78 11.01
N LEU A 195 9.91 3.74 11.62
CA LEU A 195 10.85 2.63 11.53
C LEU A 195 10.21 1.29 11.91
N SER A 196 9.19 1.30 12.77
CA SER A 196 8.39 0.13 13.12
C SER A 196 7.74 -0.58 11.93
N MET A 197 7.49 0.12 10.81
CA MET A 197 6.97 -0.48 9.58
C MET A 197 7.97 -1.50 9.02
N TYR A 198 9.20 -1.06 8.76
CA TYR A 198 10.28 -1.92 8.26
C TYR A 198 10.69 -3.00 9.26
N THR A 199 10.93 -2.65 10.54
CA THR A 199 11.40 -3.64 11.53
C THR A 199 10.38 -4.76 11.77
N ARG A 200 9.08 -4.50 11.55
CA ARG A 200 8.05 -5.55 11.66
C ARG A 200 8.18 -6.61 10.56
N PHE A 201 8.61 -6.25 9.34
CA PHE A 201 8.90 -7.26 8.31
C PHE A 201 10.12 -8.09 8.69
N CYS A 202 11.20 -7.45 9.15
CA CYS A 202 12.39 -8.14 9.67
C CYS A 202 12.11 -9.07 10.86
N GLN A 203 11.13 -8.74 11.71
CA GLN A 203 10.68 -9.58 12.82
C GLN A 203 9.75 -10.74 12.40
N LEU A 204 9.10 -10.63 11.24
CA LEU A 204 8.25 -11.70 10.69
C LEU A 204 9.07 -12.73 9.90
N ASP A 205 10.19 -12.32 9.31
CA ASP A 205 11.19 -13.24 8.76
C ASP A 205 12.62 -12.86 9.19
N ASN A 206 13.16 -13.65 10.13
CA ASN A 206 14.50 -13.52 10.67
C ASN A 206 15.62 -13.59 9.59
N GLN A 207 15.34 -14.14 8.40
CA GLN A 207 16.31 -14.16 7.29
C GLN A 207 16.30 -12.88 6.45
N LEU A 208 15.28 -12.03 6.55
CA LEU A 208 15.14 -10.85 5.70
C LEU A 208 16.18 -9.78 6.05
N GLU A 209 16.37 -9.51 7.35
CA GLU A 209 17.35 -8.52 7.82
C GLU A 209 18.80 -8.92 7.49
N SER A 210 19.14 -10.21 7.57
CA SER A 210 20.48 -10.68 7.18
C SER A 210 20.68 -10.64 5.67
N LYS A 211 19.68 -11.01 4.86
CA LYS A 211 19.74 -10.86 3.40
C LYS A 211 19.94 -9.39 2.98
N PHE A 212 19.23 -8.44 3.60
CA PHE A 212 19.37 -7.02 3.30
C PHE A 212 20.62 -6.33 3.87
N LYS A 213 21.30 -6.91 4.85
CA LYS A 213 22.64 -6.45 5.29
C LYS A 213 23.76 -7.03 4.42
N ASN A 214 23.60 -8.26 3.94
CA ASN A 214 24.61 -8.94 3.14
C ASN A 214 24.58 -8.55 1.65
N ASN A 215 23.53 -7.86 1.19
CA ASN A 215 23.38 -7.41 -0.20
C ASN A 215 23.35 -5.89 -0.29
N LYS A 216 23.98 -5.38 -1.34
CA LYS A 216 24.06 -3.95 -1.66
C LYS A 216 23.04 -3.59 -2.73
N LEU A 217 22.61 -2.33 -2.71
CA LEU A 217 21.78 -1.77 -3.77
C LEU A 217 22.66 -1.55 -5.03
N GLU A 218 22.18 -1.90 -6.22
CA GLU A 218 22.95 -1.68 -7.46
C GLU A 218 23.32 -0.19 -7.68
N THR A 219 22.47 0.73 -7.23
CA THR A 219 22.62 2.17 -7.42
C THR A 219 23.47 2.87 -6.35
N ALA A 220 23.87 2.18 -5.26
CA ALA A 220 24.59 2.79 -4.16
C ALA A 220 25.46 1.78 -3.40
N SER A 221 26.65 2.17 -2.96
CA SER A 221 27.56 1.32 -2.16
C SER A 221 27.04 0.95 -0.75
N THR A 222 25.78 1.25 -0.47
CA THR A 222 25.08 1.11 0.82
C THR A 222 24.27 -0.18 0.84
N ASP A 223 24.29 -0.87 1.99
CA ASP A 223 23.51 -2.10 2.18
C ASP A 223 22.00 -1.78 2.23
N ILE A 224 21.17 -2.71 1.76
CA ILE A 224 19.72 -2.51 1.59
C ILE A 224 19.03 -2.17 2.94
N ASP A 225 19.47 -2.79 4.04
CA ASP A 225 18.96 -2.48 5.40
C ASP A 225 19.23 -1.02 5.81
N ALA A 226 20.42 -0.50 5.49
CA ALA A 226 20.79 0.88 5.78
C ALA A 226 20.00 1.87 4.88
N TYR A 227 19.77 1.54 3.61
CA TYR A 227 18.90 2.31 2.71
C TYR A 227 17.49 2.50 3.30
N PHE A 228 16.83 1.42 3.75
CA PHE A 228 15.50 1.52 4.35
C PHE A 228 15.49 2.40 5.60
N ARG A 229 16.47 2.21 6.50
CA ARG A 229 16.58 3.01 7.73
C ARG A 229 16.78 4.50 7.43
N GLN A 230 17.64 4.84 6.46
CA GLN A 230 17.90 6.22 6.04
C GLN A 230 16.67 6.85 5.37
N LYS A 231 16.04 6.18 4.41
CA LYS A 231 14.87 6.67 3.67
C LYS A 231 13.67 6.91 4.60
N ILE A 232 13.45 6.03 5.58
CA ILE A 232 12.48 6.25 6.66
C ILE A 232 12.85 7.48 7.49
N GLN A 233 14.07 7.57 8.03
CA GLN A 233 14.50 8.69 8.88
C GLN A 233 14.36 10.06 8.17
N PHE A 234 14.65 10.13 6.87
CA PHE A 234 14.48 11.35 6.09
C PHE A 234 13.01 11.77 5.92
N ARG A 235 12.10 10.81 5.73
CA ARG A 235 10.65 11.06 5.61
C ARG A 235 9.92 11.18 6.95
N MET A 236 10.55 10.86 8.09
CA MET A 236 9.93 11.09 9.41
C MET A 236 9.78 12.61 9.66
N PRO A 237 8.60 13.08 10.13
CA PRO A 237 8.42 14.49 10.43
C PRO A 237 9.37 14.87 11.56
N LYS A 238 10.34 15.74 11.27
CA LYS A 238 11.29 16.28 12.25
C LYS A 238 10.48 16.84 13.42
N GLN A 239 10.50 16.16 14.56
CA GLN A 239 9.82 16.65 15.75
C GLN A 239 10.42 18.02 16.08
N LYS A 240 9.62 19.08 15.91
CA LYS A 240 9.99 20.42 16.33
C LYS A 240 10.28 20.33 17.82
N GLN A 241 11.56 20.35 18.18
CA GLN A 241 11.97 20.37 19.57
C GLN A 241 11.25 21.56 20.21
N LYS A 242 10.31 21.28 21.12
CA LYS A 242 9.73 22.33 21.96
C LYS A 242 10.91 22.91 22.71
N LYS A 243 11.34 24.12 22.35
CA LYS A 243 12.28 24.88 23.16
C LYS A 243 11.66 24.99 24.55
N THR A 244 12.22 24.25 25.50
CA THR A 244 11.86 24.39 26.91
C THR A 244 12.21 25.82 27.28
N ILE A 245 11.19 26.67 27.40
CA ILE A 245 11.36 28.03 27.92
C ILE A 245 11.71 27.83 29.38
N ILE A 246 13.01 27.89 29.69
CA ILE A 246 13.49 27.94 31.06
C ILE A 246 12.96 29.27 31.64
N PRO A 247 12.16 29.25 32.70
CA PRO A 247 11.69 30.49 33.32
C PRO A 247 12.91 31.22 33.89
N VAL A 248 13.25 32.37 33.30
CA VAL A 248 14.29 33.25 33.80
C VAL A 248 13.87 33.74 35.18
N LYS A 249 14.68 33.46 36.20
CA LYS A 249 14.50 34.04 37.54
C LYS A 249 14.59 35.57 37.43
N SER A 250 13.54 36.25 37.86
CA SER A 250 13.53 37.70 38.05
C SER A 250 14.56 38.09 39.13
N PRO A 251 15.44 39.09 38.88
CA PRO A 251 16.17 39.74 39.95
C PRO A 251 15.26 40.74 40.67
N ASN A 252 15.28 40.75 42.00
CA ASN A 252 14.57 41.76 42.79
C ASN A 252 15.21 43.14 42.61
N ILE A 253 14.37 44.17 42.51
CA ILE A 253 14.75 45.58 42.46
C ILE A 253 14.57 46.20 43.85
N THR A 254 15.50 47.06 44.27
CA THR A 254 15.32 47.97 45.42
C THR A 254 15.80 49.38 45.06
N THR A 255 14.82 50.22 44.67
CA THR A 255 14.69 51.69 44.88
C THR A 255 15.92 52.62 44.85
N LEU A 256 15.86 53.72 44.06
CA LEU A 256 15.54 55.09 44.54
C LEU A 256 15.30 56.13 43.41
N SER A 257 14.29 57.03 43.60
CA SER A 257 14.10 58.44 43.13
C SER A 257 14.66 58.92 41.77
N SER A 258 13.95 59.64 40.88
CA SER A 258 13.19 60.90 41.10
C SER A 258 12.39 61.37 39.85
N HIS A 259 11.41 62.27 40.05
CA HIS A 259 10.62 63.15 39.12
C HIS A 259 11.09 63.34 37.65
N THR A 260 10.23 63.52 36.62
CA THR A 260 9.07 64.45 36.47
C THR A 260 8.05 64.02 35.39
N ASP A 261 6.78 64.43 35.56
CA ASP A 261 5.65 64.45 34.59
C ASP A 261 5.72 65.63 33.57
N PRO A 262 4.73 65.88 32.64
CA PRO A 262 3.52 65.12 32.26
C PRO A 262 3.29 64.95 30.72
N LYS A 263 2.31 64.11 30.31
CA LYS A 263 1.13 64.53 29.50
C LYS A 263 0.09 63.42 29.16
N PHE A 264 -1.07 63.57 29.79
CA PHE A 264 -2.45 63.48 29.24
C PHE A 264 -3.03 62.18 28.60
N ASN A 265 -4.04 61.65 29.32
CA ASN A 265 -5.34 61.05 28.92
C ASN A 265 -5.33 59.79 28.03
N SER A 266 -5.84 58.63 28.50
CA SER A 266 -7.21 58.26 28.98
C SER A 266 -8.25 58.31 27.86
N THR A 267 -9.11 57.29 27.70
CA THR A 267 -10.32 56.98 28.51
C THR A 267 -10.75 55.53 28.15
N GLN A 268 -10.92 54.59 29.10
CA GLN A 268 -12.21 54.16 29.71
C GLN A 268 -13.24 53.65 28.67
N SER A 269 -14.06 52.61 28.85
CA SER A 269 -14.46 51.76 29.99
C SER A 269 -14.94 50.38 29.46
N GLU A 270 -15.47 49.38 30.18
CA GLU A 270 -15.82 49.20 31.60
C GLU A 270 -15.71 47.72 32.05
N THR A 271 -16.12 47.42 33.29
CA THR A 271 -16.33 46.08 33.87
C THR A 271 -17.81 45.80 34.12
N LEU A 272 -18.23 44.53 34.15
CA LEU A 272 -19.37 44.14 34.98
C LEU A 272 -19.17 42.79 35.66
N GLN A 273 -19.20 42.82 36.99
CA GLN A 273 -18.99 41.67 37.88
C GLN A 273 -20.27 40.83 38.02
N LYS A 274 -20.11 39.54 38.31
CA LYS A 274 -20.92 38.92 39.36
C LYS A 274 -20.13 37.82 40.09
N ASN A 275 -20.09 37.93 41.42
CA ASN A 275 -19.35 37.05 42.33
C ASN A 275 -20.30 35.97 42.92
N PRO A 276 -19.84 35.03 43.76
CA PRO A 276 -20.35 33.65 43.72
C PRO A 276 -21.16 33.24 44.96
N GLU A 277 -21.87 32.13 44.85
CA GLU A 277 -22.32 31.34 46.00
C GLU A 277 -21.73 29.93 46.01
N LYS A 278 -21.64 29.37 47.22
CA LYS A 278 -20.78 28.24 47.56
C LYS A 278 -21.56 26.92 47.64
N GLY A 279 -20.86 25.84 47.31
CA GLY A 279 -21.02 24.55 48.02
C GLY A 279 -21.83 23.49 47.30
N ILE A 280 -21.15 22.43 46.86
CA ILE A 280 -21.02 21.16 47.62
C ILE A 280 -20.00 20.28 46.88
N ILE A 281 -19.07 19.68 47.61
CA ILE A 281 -18.03 18.81 47.05
C ILE A 281 -18.58 17.39 46.94
N GLN A 282 -18.79 16.90 45.71
CA GLN A 282 -18.84 15.47 45.42
C GLN A 282 -17.87 15.14 44.28
N SER A 283 -16.81 14.40 44.62
CA SER A 283 -15.74 14.00 43.72
C SER A 283 -16.18 12.88 42.77
N SER A 284 -16.81 13.26 41.65
CA SER A 284 -17.16 12.34 40.57
C SER A 284 -15.98 12.14 39.60
N PHE A 285 -15.10 11.18 39.90
CA PHE A 285 -14.12 10.67 38.93
C PHE A 285 -14.80 9.68 37.96
N MET A 286 -15.56 10.21 37.01
CA MET A 286 -16.18 9.45 35.91
C MET A 286 -15.64 9.94 34.57
N VAL A 287 -14.90 9.06 33.88
CA VAL A 287 -14.18 9.38 32.63
C VAL A 287 -15.20 9.72 31.51
N PRO A 288 -15.11 10.91 30.87
CA PRO A 288 -16.16 11.38 29.94
C PRO A 288 -16.33 10.53 28.67
N ILE A 289 -15.31 9.75 28.30
CA ILE A 289 -15.29 8.89 27.11
C ILE A 289 -16.39 7.82 27.15
N LEU A 290 -16.69 7.25 28.33
CA LEU A 290 -17.68 6.17 28.46
C LEU A 290 -19.13 6.64 28.21
N ARG A 291 -19.44 7.94 28.37
CA ARG A 291 -20.77 8.48 28.04
C ARG A 291 -21.04 8.55 26.53
N GLN A 292 -20.01 8.71 25.70
CA GLN A 292 -20.19 8.77 24.24
C GLN A 292 -20.46 7.38 23.66
N ILE A 293 -19.78 6.34 24.16
CA ILE A 293 -19.98 4.95 23.73
C ILE A 293 -21.41 4.47 24.04
N ARG A 294 -22.00 4.86 25.18
CA ARG A 294 -23.38 4.50 25.57
C ARG A 294 -24.47 5.00 24.61
N ARG A 295 -24.18 5.95 23.70
CA ARG A 295 -25.13 6.41 22.67
C ARG A 295 -25.15 5.57 21.39
N TYR A 296 -24.18 4.68 21.20
CA TYR A 296 -24.02 3.85 20.00
C TYR A 296 -24.23 2.35 20.23
N ILE A 297 -24.53 1.94 21.46
CA ILE A 297 -24.89 0.56 21.80
C ILE A 297 -26.42 0.50 21.87
N PRO A 298 -27.11 -0.26 20.98
CA PRO A 298 -28.54 -0.54 21.12
C PRO A 298 -28.84 -1.24 22.45
N ASN A 299 -30.10 -1.38 22.85
CA ASN A 299 -30.48 -2.15 24.06
C ASN A 299 -30.15 -3.64 23.91
N TRP A 300 -28.87 -4.00 24.04
CA TRP A 300 -28.39 -5.37 24.03
C TRP A 300 -28.72 -6.01 25.36
N SER A 301 -29.25 -7.24 25.32
CA SER A 301 -29.58 -7.96 26.55
C SER A 301 -28.32 -8.13 27.41
N PRO A 302 -28.42 -8.07 28.75
CA PRO A 302 -27.26 -8.21 29.64
C PRO A 302 -26.52 -9.54 29.39
N HIS A 303 -27.26 -10.59 29.01
CA HIS A 303 -26.69 -11.88 28.61
C HIS A 303 -25.81 -11.80 27.34
N PHE A 304 -26.17 -10.99 26.34
CA PHE A 304 -25.37 -10.85 25.12
C PHE A 304 -24.07 -10.09 25.39
N VAL A 305 -24.12 -9.03 26.21
CA VAL A 305 -22.92 -8.30 26.65
C VAL A 305 -22.01 -9.19 27.50
N ALA A 306 -22.57 -9.97 28.43
CA ALA A 306 -21.81 -10.95 29.21
C ALA A 306 -21.14 -12.01 28.34
N SER A 307 -21.84 -12.56 27.34
CA SER A 307 -21.28 -13.53 26.39
C SER A 307 -20.16 -12.95 25.54
N ILE A 308 -20.26 -11.69 25.09
CA ILE A 308 -19.18 -11.02 24.34
C ILE A 308 -17.96 -10.77 25.24
N ILE A 309 -18.16 -10.37 26.50
CA ILE A 309 -17.07 -10.21 27.46
C ILE A 309 -16.39 -11.56 27.74
N LEU A 310 -17.16 -12.63 27.96
CA LEU A 310 -16.63 -13.98 28.16
C LEU A 310 -15.88 -14.50 26.93
N PHE A 311 -16.38 -14.23 25.72
CA PHE A 311 -15.71 -14.58 24.46
C PHE A 311 -14.41 -13.79 24.25
N ALA A 312 -14.42 -12.48 24.51
CA ALA A 312 -13.22 -11.65 24.46
C ALA A 312 -12.17 -12.15 25.47
N ILE A 313 -12.57 -12.47 26.70
CA ILE A 313 -11.68 -13.03 27.72
C ILE A 313 -11.15 -14.40 27.29
N SER A 314 -11.99 -15.30 26.76
CA SER A 314 -11.59 -16.66 26.38
C SER A 314 -10.68 -16.71 25.15
N VAL A 315 -10.77 -15.73 24.24
CA VAL A 315 -9.87 -15.61 23.08
C VAL A 315 -8.58 -14.86 23.43
N ILE A 316 -8.67 -13.80 24.26
CA ILE A 316 -7.50 -12.97 24.60
C ILE A 316 -6.58 -13.68 25.61
N LEU A 317 -7.09 -14.41 26.60
CA LEU A 317 -6.23 -15.08 27.60
C LEU A 317 -5.23 -16.09 26.99
N PRO A 318 -5.63 -17.01 26.08
CA PRO A 318 -4.72 -17.97 25.47
C PRO A 318 -3.66 -17.31 24.58
N VAL A 319 -4.07 -16.29 23.80
CA VAL A 319 -3.16 -15.52 22.94
C VAL A 319 -2.16 -14.74 23.79
N ALA A 320 -2.62 -14.11 24.88
CA ALA A 320 -1.76 -13.42 25.84
C ALA A 320 -0.79 -14.38 26.56
N ARG A 321 -1.26 -15.57 26.98
CA ARG A 321 -0.42 -16.61 27.63
C ARG A 321 0.74 -17.11 26.77
N ARG A 322 0.64 -17.05 25.43
CA ARG A 322 1.75 -17.40 24.52
C ARG A 322 2.82 -16.30 24.40
N SER A 323 2.57 -15.09 24.91
CA SER A 323 3.54 -13.99 24.84
C SER A 323 4.48 -13.96 26.04
N VAL A 324 5.79 -13.99 25.76
CA VAL A 324 6.85 -13.89 26.79
C VAL A 324 6.76 -12.56 27.57
N THR A 325 6.34 -11.47 26.91
CA THR A 325 6.13 -10.17 27.58
C THR A 325 4.93 -10.16 28.53
N PHE A 326 3.94 -11.03 28.30
CA PHE A 326 2.77 -11.13 29.19
C PHE A 326 3.15 -11.77 30.54
N ASN A 327 4.08 -12.72 30.59
CA ASN A 327 4.54 -13.28 31.86
C ASN A 327 5.24 -12.24 32.75
N VAL A 328 5.98 -11.30 32.16
CA VAL A 328 6.60 -10.17 32.90
C VAL A 328 5.53 -9.20 33.38
N LEU A 329 4.58 -8.84 32.51
CA LEU A 329 3.47 -7.95 32.85
C LEU A 329 2.56 -8.56 33.93
N TRP A 330 2.26 -9.86 33.85
CA TRP A 330 1.43 -10.62 34.80
C TRP A 330 2.06 -10.72 36.18
N LYS A 331 3.40 -10.84 36.24
CA LYS A 331 4.15 -10.82 37.50
C LYS A 331 4.00 -9.47 38.23
N HIS A 332 3.96 -8.36 37.48
CA HIS A 332 3.71 -7.02 38.02
C HIS A 332 2.23 -6.64 38.15
N SER A 333 1.32 -7.30 37.44
CA SER A 333 -0.12 -7.01 37.50
C SER A 333 -0.85 -7.78 38.58
N LYS A 334 -0.27 -8.86 39.14
CA LYS A 334 -0.92 -9.71 40.15
C LYS A 334 -1.52 -8.90 41.31
N ASP A 335 -0.77 -7.95 41.84
CA ASP A 335 -1.18 -7.09 42.97
C ASP A 335 -2.31 -6.12 42.58
N LYS A 336 -2.31 -5.65 41.33
CA LYS A 336 -3.31 -4.73 40.77
C LYS A 336 -4.58 -5.42 40.29
N VAL A 337 -4.48 -6.67 39.84
CA VAL A 337 -5.62 -7.50 39.43
C VAL A 337 -6.40 -7.94 40.66
N ALA A 338 -5.74 -8.24 41.78
CA ALA A 338 -6.44 -8.51 43.05
C ALA A 338 -7.28 -7.31 43.51
N THR A 339 -6.72 -6.09 43.48
CA THR A 339 -7.47 -4.85 43.82
C THR A 339 -8.57 -4.52 42.82
N ALA A 340 -8.36 -4.80 41.52
CA ALA A 340 -9.40 -4.64 40.51
C ALA A 340 -10.55 -5.66 40.71
N LEU A 341 -10.25 -6.90 41.08
CA LEU A 341 -11.27 -7.91 41.34
C LEU A 341 -12.10 -7.56 42.59
N THR A 342 -11.48 -7.09 43.67
CA THR A 342 -12.20 -6.66 44.89
C THR A 342 -13.06 -5.41 44.65
N LEU A 343 -12.59 -4.46 43.84
CA LEU A 343 -13.43 -3.34 43.40
C LEU A 343 -14.61 -3.82 42.54
N LEU A 344 -14.39 -4.77 41.63
CA LEU A 344 -15.43 -5.26 40.73
C LEU A 344 -16.47 -6.13 41.46
N THR A 345 -16.07 -6.95 42.45
CA THR A 345 -17.03 -7.66 43.32
C THR A 345 -17.78 -6.71 44.25
N ASN A 346 -17.14 -5.66 44.79
CA ASN A 346 -17.85 -4.65 45.57
C ASN A 346 -18.88 -3.87 44.74
N VAL A 347 -18.55 -3.56 43.47
CA VAL A 347 -19.49 -2.91 42.52
C VAL A 347 -20.63 -3.86 42.12
N LEU A 348 -20.36 -5.15 41.90
CA LEU A 348 -21.43 -6.13 41.65
C LEU A 348 -22.33 -6.36 42.86
N ASN A 349 -21.78 -6.42 44.07
CA ASN A 349 -22.58 -6.58 45.29
C ASN A 349 -23.46 -5.36 45.58
N THR A 350 -22.98 -4.14 45.29
CA THR A 350 -23.79 -2.91 45.42
C THR A 350 -24.82 -2.75 44.29
N LEU A 351 -24.58 -3.32 43.10
CA LEU A 351 -25.57 -3.42 42.03
C LEU A 351 -26.60 -4.55 42.26
N ALA A 352 -26.30 -5.55 43.09
CA ALA A 352 -27.23 -6.63 43.47
C ALA A 352 -28.07 -6.28 44.72
N SER A 353 -27.75 -5.20 45.41
CA SER A 353 -28.51 -4.64 46.54
C SER A 353 -29.39 -3.44 46.16
N LEU A 354 -29.60 -3.24 44.85
CA LEU A 354 -30.41 -2.18 44.22
C LEU A 354 -31.48 -2.83 43.33
#